data_AF-A0A182N9M3-F1
#
_entry.id   AF-A0A182N9M3-F1
#
_cell.length_a   1.000
_cell.length_b   1.000
_cell.length_c   1.000
_cell.angle_alpha   90.00
_cell.angle_beta   90.00
_cell.angle_gamma   90.00
#
_symmetry.space_group_name_H-M   'P 1'
#
loop_
_entity.id
_entity.type
_entity.pdbx_description
1 polymer ?
#
loop_
_entity_poly.entity_id
_entity_poly.type
_entity_poly.pdbx_seq_one_letter_code
_entity_poly.pdbx_strand_id
1 'polypeptide(L)'
;MAQPLVNSCCRCYSLRSGSIATGVLGILLSIISIILIFTVRIDFKTILMDWLPQNVVKIIYALNLVMTILISLLMIMGVVKKNHFFMMPWVVLGLMLAIGLLISVIYNAVVYFIDGFVLGGTLWIVIGLLAVVLYVYLWIVVYSYFVSLKNENDRGRYSKQPYRR
;
A
#
# COMPACT_ATOMS: atom_id res chain seq x y z
N MET A 1 -24.04 7.49 4.83
CA MET A 1 -23.65 6.07 4.93
C MET A 1 -22.74 5.77 3.75
N ALA A 2 -21.45 5.53 3.97
CA ALA A 2 -20.54 5.20 2.88
C ALA A 2 -20.84 3.77 2.41
N GLN A 3 -21.27 3.63 1.15
CA GLN A 3 -21.49 2.32 0.54
C GLN A 3 -20.13 1.69 0.20
N PRO A 4 -19.94 0.37 0.38
CA PRO A 4 -18.73 -0.31 -0.06
C PRO A 4 -18.61 -0.17 -1.59
N LEU A 5 -17.46 0.33 -2.08
CA LEU A 5 -17.25 0.55 -3.53
C LEU A 5 -17.28 -0.78 -4.32
N VAL A 6 -16.94 -1.91 -3.69
CA VAL A 6 -16.87 -3.22 -4.35
C VAL A 6 -17.33 -4.32 -3.38
N ASN A 7 -18.34 -5.11 -3.76
CA ASN A 7 -18.89 -6.19 -2.92
C ASN A 7 -18.17 -7.55 -3.07
N SER A 8 -17.23 -7.69 -4.00
CA SER A 8 -16.46 -8.92 -4.20
C SER A 8 -15.12 -8.66 -4.90
N CYS A 9 -14.04 -9.27 -4.41
CA CYS A 9 -12.77 -9.32 -5.14
C CYS A 9 -12.93 -10.37 -6.26
N CYS A 10 -12.88 -9.95 -7.53
CA CYS A 10 -13.03 -10.83 -8.70
C CYS A 10 -14.22 -11.83 -8.64
N ARG A 11 -15.42 -11.39 -8.21
CA ARG A 11 -16.71 -12.14 -8.22
C ARG A 11 -16.75 -13.51 -7.46
N CYS A 12 -15.61 -14.05 -7.03
CA CYS A 12 -15.47 -15.37 -6.41
C CYS A 12 -14.58 -15.39 -5.14
N TYR A 13 -13.81 -14.34 -4.84
CA TYR A 13 -12.98 -14.27 -3.63
C TYR A 13 -13.55 -13.29 -2.60
N SER A 14 -13.66 -13.76 -1.35
CA SER A 14 -14.13 -12.96 -0.22
C SER A 14 -13.20 -11.77 0.05
N LEU A 15 -13.74 -10.59 0.34
CA LEU A 15 -12.96 -9.38 0.67
C LEU A 15 -11.92 -9.59 1.80
N ARG A 16 -12.17 -10.58 2.66
CA ARG A 16 -11.25 -11.00 3.72
C ARG A 16 -9.97 -11.63 3.16
N SER A 17 -10.08 -12.45 2.13
CA SER A 17 -8.93 -13.09 1.49
C SER A 17 -8.08 -12.10 0.70
N GLY A 18 -8.73 -11.16 -0.01
CA GLY A 18 -8.04 -10.10 -0.75
C GLY A 18 -7.22 -9.20 0.16
N SER A 19 -7.78 -8.80 1.31
CA SER A 19 -7.06 -7.98 2.29
C SER A 19 -5.93 -8.72 3.02
N ILE A 20 -6.04 -10.03 3.24
CA ILE A 20 -4.92 -10.83 3.76
C ILE A 20 -3.82 -10.95 2.70
N ALA A 21 -4.19 -11.23 1.45
CA ALA A 21 -3.25 -11.36 0.34
C ALA A 21 -2.45 -10.07 0.11
N THR A 22 -3.08 -8.89 0.17
CA THR A 22 -2.37 -7.61 0.06
C THR A 22 -1.39 -7.38 1.21
N GLY A 23 -1.74 -7.79 2.43
CA GLY A 23 -0.86 -7.70 3.60
C GLY A 23 0.36 -8.59 3.45
N VAL A 24 0.17 -9.83 3.00
CA VAL A 24 1.26 -10.79 2.75
C VAL A 24 2.16 -10.31 1.61
N LEU A 25 1.59 -9.82 0.51
CA LEU A 25 2.35 -9.22 -0.59
C LEU A 25 3.17 -8.02 -0.13
N GLY A 26 2.61 -7.16 0.73
CA GLY A 26 3.32 -6.02 1.32
C GLY A 26 4.54 -6.46 2.15
N ILE A 27 4.38 -7.49 2.99
CA ILE A 27 5.48 -8.07 3.76
C ILE A 27 6.56 -8.63 2.83
N LEU A 28 6.18 -9.43 1.83
CA LEU A 28 7.13 -10.01 0.88
C LEU A 28 7.90 -8.93 0.11
N LEU A 29 7.20 -7.91 -0.41
CA LEU A 29 7.82 -6.77 -1.10
C LEU A 29 8.79 -6.01 -0.20
N SER A 30 8.43 -5.80 1.08
CA SER A 30 9.32 -5.11 2.02
C SER A 30 10.59 -5.91 2.33
N ILE A 31 10.49 -7.24 2.49
CA ILE A 31 11.65 -8.13 2.69
C ILE A 31 12.56 -8.09 1.46
N ILE A 32 12.00 -8.19 0.25
CA ILE A 32 12.76 -8.10 -1.00
C ILE A 32 13.46 -6.74 -1.10
N SER A 33 12.76 -5.66 -0.76
CA SER A 33 13.32 -4.30 -0.79
C SER A 33 14.48 -4.12 0.21
N ILE A 34 14.37 -4.71 1.41
CA ILE A 34 15.47 -4.72 2.38
C ILE A 34 16.68 -5.45 1.79
N ILE A 35 16.48 -6.64 1.21
CA ILE A 35 17.57 -7.42 0.61
C ILE A 35 18.25 -6.60 -0.50
N LEU A 36 17.48 -5.98 -1.41
CA LEU A 36 18.03 -5.15 -2.49
C LEU A 36 18.83 -3.95 -1.96
N ILE A 37 18.36 -3.28 -0.91
CA ILE A 37 19.09 -2.16 -0.28
C ILE A 37 20.43 -2.62 0.31
N PHE A 38 20.49 -3.83 0.87
CA PHE A 38 21.73 -4.37 1.43
C PHE A 38 22.67 -4.95 0.39
N THR A 39 22.14 -5.60 -0.66
CA THR A 39 22.93 -6.28 -1.70
C THR A 39 23.41 -5.32 -2.79
N VAL A 40 22.59 -4.36 -3.20
CA VAL A 40 22.94 -3.46 -4.29
C VAL A 40 23.48 -2.16 -3.71
N ARG A 41 24.75 -1.84 -4.00
CA ARG A 41 25.31 -0.49 -3.78
C ARG A 41 24.74 0.45 -4.86
N ILE A 42 23.43 0.68 -4.82
CA ILE A 42 22.84 1.75 -5.62
C ILE A 42 23.13 3.03 -4.85
N ASP A 43 23.79 3.96 -5.51
CA ASP A 43 23.77 5.35 -5.09
C ASP A 43 22.35 5.84 -5.28
N PHE A 44 21.54 5.69 -4.22
CA PHE A 44 20.20 6.23 -4.15
C PHE A 44 20.33 7.75 -4.27
N LYS A 45 20.33 8.26 -5.51
CA LYS A 45 20.09 9.66 -5.81
C LYS A 45 18.62 9.95 -5.51
N THR A 46 18.25 9.91 -4.24
CA THR A 46 16.97 10.41 -3.77
C THR A 46 17.06 11.93 -3.81
N ILE A 47 16.38 12.49 -4.80
CA ILE A 47 16.41 13.87 -5.32
C ILE A 47 16.17 14.97 -4.27
N LEU A 48 15.85 14.63 -3.02
CA LEU A 48 15.52 15.60 -1.95
C LEU A 48 16.63 15.83 -0.92
N MET A 49 17.70 15.03 -0.88
CA MET A 49 18.73 15.16 0.16
C MET A 49 20.14 14.86 -0.34
N ASP A 50 20.64 15.64 -1.31
CA ASP A 50 22.07 15.63 -1.67
C ASP A 50 22.98 16.05 -0.49
N TRP A 51 22.42 16.63 0.59
CA TRP A 51 23.17 17.05 1.78
C TRP A 51 23.38 15.94 2.83
N LEU A 52 22.64 14.82 2.77
CA LEU A 52 22.64 13.81 3.82
C LEU A 52 23.57 12.64 3.47
N PRO A 53 24.46 12.18 4.38
CA PRO A 53 25.31 11.03 4.12
C PRO A 53 24.48 9.78 3.80
N GLN A 54 24.87 9.07 2.74
CA GLN A 54 24.17 7.91 2.18
C GLN A 54 23.89 6.80 3.20
N ASN A 55 24.74 6.67 4.23
CA ASN A 55 24.53 5.75 5.35
C ASN A 55 23.28 6.10 6.18
N VAL A 56 23.00 7.39 6.39
CA VAL A 56 21.82 7.86 7.15
C VAL A 56 20.55 7.63 6.34
N VAL A 57 20.56 7.90 5.03
CA VAL A 57 19.44 7.61 4.14
C VAL A 57 19.10 6.11 4.17
N LYS A 58 20.13 5.24 4.14
CA LYS A 58 19.96 3.79 4.24
C LYS A 58 19.28 3.36 5.55
N ILE A 59 19.67 3.96 6.67
CA ILE A 59 19.06 3.70 7.99
C ILE A 59 17.60 4.17 8.03
N ILE A 60 17.30 5.37 7.53
CA ILE A 60 15.94 5.93 7.49
C ILE A 60 15.01 5.02 6.67
N TYR A 61 15.46 4.56 5.49
CA TYR A 61 14.69 3.63 4.67
C TYR A 61 14.50 2.27 5.35
N ALA A 62 15.53 1.73 5.99
CA ALA A 62 15.42 0.48 6.74
C ALA A 62 14.38 0.58 7.88
N LEU A 63 14.39 1.67 8.64
CA LEU A 63 13.40 1.92 9.69
C LEU A 63 11.98 2.04 9.12
N ASN A 64 11.80 2.74 8.01
CA ASN A 64 10.50 2.86 7.34
C ASN A 64 9.96 1.49 6.87
N LEU A 65 10.84 0.63 6.35
CA LEU A 65 10.47 -0.72 5.91
C LEU A 65 10.07 -1.61 7.10
N VAL A 66 10.76 -1.52 8.23
CA VAL A 66 10.37 -2.21 9.47
C VAL A 66 9.00 -1.74 9.96
N MET A 67 8.75 -0.42 9.94
CA MET A 67 7.42 0.12 10.27
C MET A 67 6.34 -0.39 9.31
N THR A 68 6.65 -0.52 8.02
CA THR A 68 5.74 -1.05 7.01
C THR A 68 5.40 -2.53 7.26
N ILE A 69 6.35 -3.33 7.71
CA ILE A 69 6.11 -4.73 8.13
C ILE A 69 5.16 -4.76 9.34
N LEU A 70 5.43 -3.94 10.37
CA LEU A 70 4.58 -3.85 11.55
C LEU A 70 3.15 -3.44 11.20
N ILE A 71 2.99 -2.44 10.33
CA ILE A 71 1.67 -1.95 9.89
C ILE A 71 0.96 -3.01 9.03
N SER A 72 1.69 -3.78 8.22
CA SER A 72 1.12 -4.89 7.43
C SER A 72 0.65 -6.03 8.33
N LEU A 73 1.41 -6.38 9.38
CA LEU A 73 0.97 -7.35 10.41
C LEU A 73 -0.26 -6.83 11.18
N LEU A 74 -0.28 -5.53 11.51
CA LEU A 74 -1.40 -4.88 12.18
C LEU A 74 -2.67 -4.94 11.32
N MET A 75 -2.53 -4.75 10.01
CA MET A 75 -3.64 -4.91 9.07
C MET A 75 -4.16 -6.34 9.07
N ILE A 76 -3.30 -7.35 8.99
CA ILE A 76 -3.70 -8.77 9.04
C ILE A 76 -4.43 -9.07 10.35
N MET A 77 -3.92 -8.59 11.49
CA MET A 77 -4.61 -8.70 12.78
C MET A 77 -5.96 -7.97 12.79
N GLY A 78 -6.06 -6.80 12.16
CA GLY A 78 -7.31 -6.05 11.99
C GLY A 78 -8.36 -6.85 11.21
N VAL A 79 -7.94 -7.57 10.16
CA VAL A 79 -8.80 -8.47 9.38
C VAL A 79 -9.26 -9.68 10.20
N VAL A 80 -8.35 -10.29 10.97
CA VAL A 80 -8.65 -11.47 11.79
C VAL A 80 -9.57 -11.12 12.95
N LYS A 81 -9.28 -10.02 13.67
CA LYS A 81 -10.05 -9.55 14.83
C LYS A 81 -11.29 -8.73 14.46
N LYS A 82 -11.58 -8.55 13.17
CA LYS A 82 -12.69 -7.71 12.67
C LYS A 82 -12.69 -6.30 13.28
N ASN A 83 -11.52 -5.73 13.52
CA ASN A 83 -11.40 -4.39 14.12
C ASN A 83 -10.85 -3.40 13.08
N HIS A 84 -11.74 -2.50 12.66
CA HIS A 84 -11.45 -1.47 11.66
C HIS A 84 -10.33 -0.50 12.07
N PHE A 85 -10.14 -0.23 13.38
CA PHE A 85 -9.15 0.74 13.86
C PHE A 85 -7.71 0.33 13.50
N PHE A 86 -7.41 -0.97 13.50
CA PHE A 86 -6.09 -1.49 13.15
C PHE A 86 -5.78 -1.46 11.64
N MET A 87 -6.80 -1.29 10.80
CA MET A 87 -6.63 -1.20 9.34
C MET A 87 -6.44 0.25 8.86
N MET A 88 -6.80 1.25 9.68
CA MET A 88 -6.74 2.67 9.33
C MET A 88 -5.35 3.15 8.88
N PRO A 89 -4.25 2.88 9.62
CA PRO A 89 -2.93 3.38 9.24
C PRO A 89 -2.48 2.85 7.89
N TRP A 90 -2.75 1.56 7.61
CA TRP A 90 -2.40 0.93 6.35
C TRP A 90 -3.19 1.53 5.17
N VAL A 91 -4.48 1.81 5.35
CA VAL A 91 -5.31 2.42 4.30
C VAL A 91 -4.82 3.84 3.96
N VAL A 92 -4.51 4.67 4.97
CA VAL A 92 -4.03 6.04 4.75
C VAL A 92 -2.65 6.03 4.10
N LEU A 93 -1.72 5.23 4.62
CA LEU A 93 -0.37 5.13 4.06
C LEU A 93 -0.36 4.50 2.67
N GLY A 94 -1.23 3.51 2.41
CA GLY A 94 -1.38 2.91 1.09
C GLY A 94 -1.79 3.92 0.03
N LEU A 95 -2.68 4.87 0.36
CA LEU A 95 -3.04 5.93 -0.56
C LEU A 95 -1.86 6.87 -0.84
N MET A 96 -1.12 7.24 0.21
CA MET A 96 0.09 8.07 0.08
C MET A 96 1.16 7.38 -0.79
N LEU A 97 1.33 6.07 -0.62
CA LEU A 97 2.23 5.25 -1.43
C LEU A 97 1.79 5.14 -2.88
N ALA A 98 0.48 5.03 -3.17
CA ALA A 98 -0.04 5.02 -4.55
C ALA A 98 0.34 6.31 -5.30
N ILE A 99 0.16 7.47 -4.64
CA ILE A 99 0.51 8.77 -5.21
C ILE A 99 2.02 8.88 -5.41
N GLY A 100 2.81 8.49 -4.41
CA GLY A 100 4.27 8.46 -4.50
C GLY A 100 4.77 7.59 -5.66
N LEU A 101 4.20 6.39 -5.82
CA LEU A 101 4.55 5.46 -6.90
C LEU A 101 4.25 6.07 -8.27
N LEU A 102 3.09 6.72 -8.42
CA LEU A 102 2.71 7.38 -9.67
C LEU A 102 3.70 8.49 -10.04
N ILE A 103 4.09 9.34 -9.07
CA ILE A 103 5.08 10.39 -9.29
C ILE A 103 6.44 9.80 -9.66
N SER A 104 6.88 8.75 -8.95
CA SER A 104 8.16 8.07 -9.24
C SER A 104 8.19 7.42 -10.63
N VAL A 105 7.08 6.84 -11.09
CA VAL A 105 6.99 6.25 -12.45
C VAL A 105 7.13 7.34 -13.51
N ILE A 106 6.42 8.46 -13.35
CA ILE A 106 6.49 9.59 -14.30
C ILE A 106 7.90 10.18 -14.32
N TYR A 107 8.51 10.43 -13.16
CA TYR A 107 9.84 11.00 -13.07
C TYR A 107 10.90 10.11 -13.74
N ASN A 108 10.94 8.82 -13.38
CA ASN A 108 11.90 7.89 -13.98
C ASN A 108 11.71 7.79 -15.49
N ALA A 109 10.47 7.78 -15.97
CA ALA A 109 10.20 7.81 -17.39
C ALA A 109 10.78 9.06 -18.09
N VAL A 110 10.58 10.25 -17.52
CA VAL A 110 11.13 11.49 -18.06
C VAL A 110 12.66 11.44 -18.11
N VAL A 111 13.32 10.94 -17.07
CA VAL A 111 14.79 10.76 -17.05
C VAL A 111 15.23 9.82 -18.17
N TYR A 112 14.56 8.67 -18.34
CA TYR A 112 14.86 7.73 -19.43
C TYR A 112 14.69 8.34 -20.84
N PHE A 113 13.74 9.26 -21.02
CA PHE A 113 13.58 9.98 -22.28
C PHE A 113 14.68 11.02 -22.52
N ILE A 114 15.12 11.71 -21.47
CA ILE A 114 16.22 12.70 -21.55
C ILE A 114 17.55 12.00 -21.89
N ASP A 115 17.79 10.81 -21.33
CA ASP A 115 19.00 10.01 -21.60
C ASP A 115 18.99 9.36 -23.01
N GLY A 116 17.97 9.59 -23.82
CA GLY A 116 17.88 9.10 -25.20
C GLY A 116 17.44 7.65 -25.35
N PHE A 117 17.15 6.95 -24.24
CA PHE A 117 16.66 5.56 -24.23
C PHE A 117 15.14 5.49 -24.40
N VAL A 118 14.65 5.87 -25.58
CA VAL A 118 13.20 5.96 -25.91
C VAL A 118 12.45 4.64 -25.68
N LEU A 119 13.07 3.50 -26.00
CA LEU A 119 12.46 2.17 -25.86
C LEU A 119 12.34 1.76 -24.38
N GLY A 120 13.36 2.10 -23.57
CA GLY A 120 13.35 1.87 -22.12
C GLY A 120 12.32 2.75 -21.40
N GLY A 121 12.26 4.05 -21.74
CA GLY A 121 11.26 4.97 -21.18
C GLY A 121 9.82 4.54 -21.49
N THR A 122 9.55 4.10 -22.72
CA THR A 122 8.21 3.65 -23.12
C THR A 122 7.80 2.38 -22.36
N LEU A 123 8.69 1.38 -22.26
CA LEU A 123 8.41 0.16 -21.49
C LEU A 123 8.20 0.47 -20.00
N TRP A 124 9.00 1.37 -19.43
CA TRP A 124 8.90 1.77 -18.03
C TRP A 124 7.56 2.46 -17.72
N ILE A 125 7.08 3.34 -18.61
CA ILE A 125 5.75 3.95 -18.46
C ILE A 125 4.66 2.89 -18.51
N VAL A 126 4.68 2.02 -19.51
CA VAL A 126 3.59 1.03 -19.70
C VAL A 126 3.52 0.08 -18.51
N ILE A 127 4.66 -0.50 -18.11
CA ILE A 127 4.73 -1.43 -16.98
C ILE A 127 4.45 -0.70 -15.67
N GLY A 128 5.02 0.49 -15.48
CA GLY A 128 4.84 1.29 -14.27
C GLY A 128 3.39 1.74 -14.08
N LEU A 129 2.71 2.18 -15.13
CA LEU A 129 1.30 2.56 -15.08
C LEU A 129 0.41 1.36 -14.76
N LEU A 130 0.68 0.21 -15.37
CA LEU A 130 -0.06 -1.02 -15.10
C LEU A 130 0.12 -1.46 -13.64
N ALA A 131 1.34 -1.36 -13.11
CA ALA A 131 1.62 -1.63 -11.70
C ALA A 131 0.86 -0.68 -10.75
N VAL A 132 0.79 0.61 -11.08
CA VAL A 132 0.00 1.60 -10.31
C VAL A 132 -1.47 1.24 -10.32
N VAL A 133 -2.04 0.89 -11.48
CA VAL A 133 -3.45 0.49 -11.59
C VAL A 133 -3.75 -0.75 -10.74
N LEU A 134 -2.89 -1.78 -10.79
CA LEU A 134 -3.01 -2.97 -9.96
C LEU A 134 -2.91 -2.62 -8.46
N TYR A 135 -1.97 -1.75 -8.09
CA TYR A 135 -1.81 -1.32 -6.70
C TYR A 135 -3.05 -0.58 -6.18
N VAL A 136 -3.59 0.36 -6.96
CA VAL A 136 -4.82 1.09 -6.62
C VAL A 136 -6.01 0.13 -6.52
N TYR A 137 -6.12 -0.86 -7.42
CA TYR A 137 -7.16 -1.89 -7.33
C TYR A 137 -7.08 -2.67 -6.02
N LEU A 138 -5.91 -3.16 -5.66
CA LEU A 138 -5.67 -3.86 -4.40
C LEU A 138 -5.99 -2.97 -3.18
N TRP A 139 -5.65 -1.69 -3.25
CA TRP A 139 -5.99 -0.71 -2.22
C TRP A 139 -7.51 -0.53 -2.08
N ILE A 140 -8.26 -0.42 -3.19
CA ILE A 140 -9.73 -0.32 -3.18
C ILE A 140 -10.35 -1.57 -2.53
N VAL A 141 -9.81 -2.76 -2.76
CA VAL A 141 -10.30 -4.01 -2.14
C VAL A 141 -10.16 -3.93 -0.61
N VAL A 142 -9.00 -3.49 -0.11
CA VAL A 142 -8.79 -3.32 1.34
C VAL A 142 -9.67 -2.22 1.91
N TYR A 143 -9.80 -1.09 1.21
CA TYR A 143 -10.67 0.00 1.61
C TYR A 143 -12.13 -0.44 1.70
N SER A 144 -12.62 -1.22 0.73
CA SER A 144 -13.99 -1.74 0.74
C SER A 144 -14.23 -2.67 1.94
N TYR A 145 -13.26 -3.53 2.28
CA TYR A 145 -13.35 -4.35 3.49
C TYR A 145 -13.33 -3.52 4.78
N PHE A 146 -12.51 -2.48 4.83
CA PHE A 146 -12.48 -1.52 5.94
C PHE A 146 -13.85 -0.83 6.13
N VAL A 147 -14.47 -0.35 5.04
CA VAL A 147 -15.81 0.25 5.08
C VAL A 147 -16.87 -0.76 5.52
N SER A 148 -16.79 -2.00 5.05
CA SER A 148 -17.70 -3.08 5.48
C SER A 148 -17.62 -3.33 6.99
N LEU A 149 -16.40 -3.45 7.54
CA LEU A 149 -16.17 -3.61 8.98
C LEU A 149 -16.66 -2.42 9.79
N LYS A 150 -16.42 -1.20 9.31
CA LYS A 150 -16.93 0.03 9.94
C LYS A 150 -18.46 0.01 10.03
N ASN A 151 -19.13 -0.33 8.93
CA ASN A 151 -20.58 -0.42 8.86
C ASN A 151 -21.16 -1.52 9.77
N GLU A 152 -20.50 -2.69 9.88
CA GLU A 152 -20.89 -3.74 10.84
C GLU A 152 -20.79 -3.26 12.29
N ASN A 153 -19.70 -2.57 12.63
CA ASN A 153 -19.45 -2.10 13.98
C ASN A 153 -20.41 -0.97 14.39
N ASP A 154 -20.74 -0.07 13.46
CA ASP A 154 -21.74 0.98 13.67
C ASP A 154 -23.14 0.36 13.87
N ARG A 155 -23.54 -0.64 13.07
CA ARG A 155 -24.82 -1.36 13.23
C ARG A 155 -24.94 -2.08 14.58
N GLY A 156 -23.88 -2.72 15.06
CA GLY A 156 -23.83 -3.37 16.37
C GLY A 156 -23.95 -2.39 17.55
N ARG A 157 -23.71 -1.09 17.32
CA ARG A 157 -23.91 -0.02 18.31
C ARG A 157 -25.37 0.43 18.37
N TYR A 158 -26.08 0.41 17.25
CA TYR A 158 -27.52 0.75 17.18
C TYR A 158 -28.43 -0.39 17.69
N SER A 159 -28.03 -1.66 17.59
CA SER A 159 -28.80 -2.78 18.17
C SER A 159 -28.81 -2.82 19.70
N LYS A 160 -28.04 -1.93 20.36
CA LYS A 160 -28.04 -1.74 21.82
C LYS A 160 -28.95 -0.59 22.26
N GLN A 161 -29.88 -0.12 21.43
CA GLN A 161 -30.96 0.70 21.95
C GLN A 161 -31.80 -0.16 22.91
N PRO A 162 -31.94 0.21 24.19
CA PRO A 162 -32.76 -0.56 25.11
C PRO A 162 -34.19 -0.50 24.58
N TYR A 163 -34.80 -1.67 24.41
CA TYR A 163 -36.22 -1.80 24.10
C TYR A 163 -37.00 -1.00 25.15
N ARG A 164 -37.45 0.19 24.77
CA ARG A 164 -38.25 1.06 25.63
C ARG A 164 -39.66 0.48 25.63
N ARG A 165 -39.92 -0.41 26.59
CA ARG A 165 -41.28 -0.79 26.99
C ARG A 165 -42.01 0.43 27.53
#